data_AF-A0A2K0TEY8-F1
#
_entry.id   AF-A0A2K0TEY8-F1
#
_cell.length_a   1.000
_cell.length_b   1.000
_cell.length_c   1.000
_cell.angle_alpha   90.00
_cell.angle_beta   90.00
_cell.angle_gamma   90.00
#
_symmetry.space_group_name_H-M   'P 1'
#
loop_
_entity.id
_entity.type
_entity.pdbx_description
1 polymer ?
#
loop_
_entity_poly.entity_id
_entity_poly.type
_entity_poly.pdbx_seq_one_letter_code
_entity_poly.pdbx_strand_id
1 'polypeptide(L)'
;MMLTNFNVLSVAACAAAYLAMPVAARTWAGSVDMEQACSEQYGGGWTAKLSGSSGNDWACVDGSGNSKSINVDAYCSQTYGNAAYADPQGGGASDWGCYWR
;
A
#
# COMPACT_ATOMS: atom_id res chain seq x y z
N MET A 1 -49.63 47.24 29.18
CA MET A 1 -48.52 48.20 29.04
C MET A 1 -47.25 47.41 28.80
N MET A 2 -46.81 47.40 27.53
CA MET A 2 -45.44 47.30 27.00
C MET A 2 -44.29 46.97 27.99
N LEU A 3 -43.52 45.89 27.72
CA LEU A 3 -42.22 45.98 27.03
C LEU A 3 -41.57 44.58 26.87
N THR A 4 -41.18 44.32 25.63
CA THR A 4 -40.37 43.22 25.10
C THR A 4 -38.94 43.18 25.65
N ASN A 5 -38.36 41.99 25.80
CA ASN A 5 -36.91 41.80 25.68
C ASN A 5 -36.61 40.42 25.08
N PHE A 6 -36.51 40.39 23.75
CA PHE A 6 -35.87 39.30 23.01
C PHE A 6 -34.35 39.50 23.12
N ASN A 7 -33.68 38.66 23.91
CA ASN A 7 -32.22 38.54 23.84
C ASN A 7 -31.86 37.30 23.03
N VAL A 8 -31.48 37.58 21.79
CA VAL A 8 -30.83 36.69 20.83
C VAL A 8 -29.40 36.45 21.30
N LEU A 9 -29.09 35.22 21.71
CA LEU A 9 -27.73 34.70 21.70
C LEU A 9 -27.76 33.40 20.89
N SER A 10 -27.65 33.57 19.58
CA SER A 10 -27.44 32.49 18.62
C SER A 10 -26.10 31.84 18.92
N VAL A 11 -26.13 30.66 19.57
CA VAL A 11 -24.97 29.77 19.61
C VAL A 11 -24.90 29.13 18.23
N ALA A 12 -24.13 29.73 17.33
CA ALA A 12 -23.75 29.08 16.08
C ALA A 12 -22.89 27.86 16.43
N ALA A 13 -23.53 26.71 16.59
CA ALA A 13 -22.85 25.44 16.72
C ALA A 13 -22.13 25.18 15.39
N CYS A 14 -20.81 25.37 15.38
CA CYS A 14 -19.93 24.90 14.33
C CYS A 14 -19.95 23.36 14.33
N ALA A 15 -20.99 22.77 13.78
CA ALA A 15 -21.03 21.34 13.48
C ALA A 15 -20.19 21.12 12.22
N ALA A 16 -18.87 21.13 12.39
CA ALA A 16 -17.98 20.50 11.43
C ALA A 16 -18.22 18.99 11.52
N ALA A 17 -19.22 18.52 10.78
CA ALA A 17 -19.38 17.10 10.50
C ALA A 17 -18.20 16.67 9.63
N TYR A 18 -17.08 16.36 10.27
CA TYR A 18 -16.04 15.58 9.64
C TYR A 18 -16.65 14.22 9.33
N LEU A 19 -17.06 14.03 8.08
CA LEU A 19 -17.31 12.71 7.53
C LEU A 19 -15.97 11.98 7.60
N ALA A 20 -15.72 11.28 8.71
CA ALA A 20 -14.69 10.26 8.79
C ALA A 20 -15.11 9.17 7.81
N MET A 21 -14.72 9.33 6.56
CA MET A 21 -14.87 8.30 5.56
C MET A 21 -14.13 7.07 6.11
N PRO A 22 -14.73 5.88 6.14
CA PRO A 22 -13.99 4.70 6.52
C PRO A 22 -12.83 4.59 5.53
N VAL A 23 -11.60 4.72 6.00
CA VAL A 23 -10.45 4.26 5.22
C VAL A 23 -10.72 2.78 5.01
N ALA A 24 -10.92 2.36 3.77
CA ALA A 24 -11.10 0.95 3.46
C ALA A 24 -9.83 0.25 3.97
N ALA A 25 -9.98 -0.50 5.07
CA ALA A 25 -8.88 -1.27 5.61
C ALA A 25 -8.56 -2.35 4.58
N ARG A 26 -7.38 -2.24 3.97
CA ARG A 26 -6.84 -3.25 3.06
C ARG A 26 -6.78 -4.57 3.81
N THR A 27 -7.32 -5.65 3.25
CA THR A 27 -7.27 -6.95 3.93
C THR A 27 -5.92 -7.59 3.65
N TRP A 28 -5.09 -7.74 4.69
CA TRP A 28 -3.76 -8.35 4.57
C TRP A 28 -3.85 -9.79 4.04
N ALA A 29 -3.15 -10.06 2.94
CA ALA A 29 -2.98 -11.40 2.39
C ALA A 29 -1.69 -12.04 2.89
N GLY A 30 -0.58 -11.27 2.93
CA GLY A 30 0.72 -11.77 3.35
C GLY A 30 1.87 -10.85 2.92
N SER A 31 3.08 -11.22 3.34
CA SER A 31 4.31 -10.47 3.02
C SER A 31 4.76 -10.75 1.59
N VAL A 32 5.59 -9.86 1.06
CA VAL A 32 6.27 -10.04 -0.22
C VAL A 32 7.67 -10.62 -0.01
N ASP A 33 7.94 -11.77 -0.60
CA ASP A 33 9.30 -12.30 -0.73
C ASP A 33 9.85 -11.92 -2.11
N MET A 34 10.79 -10.96 -2.13
CA MET A 34 11.38 -10.45 -3.37
C MET A 34 12.25 -11.50 -4.09
N GLU A 35 12.93 -12.38 -3.34
CA GLU A 35 13.75 -13.45 -3.91
C GLU A 35 12.87 -14.47 -4.62
N GLN A 36 11.79 -14.89 -3.94
CA GLN A 36 10.81 -15.79 -4.53
C GLN A 36 10.15 -15.14 -5.75
N ALA A 37 9.78 -13.86 -5.68
CA ALA A 37 9.21 -13.13 -6.81
C ALA A 37 10.15 -13.13 -8.04
N CYS A 38 11.45 -12.97 -7.84
CA CYS A 38 12.43 -13.07 -8.92
C CYS A 38 12.53 -14.48 -9.51
N SER A 39 12.56 -15.49 -8.64
CA SER A 39 12.64 -16.89 -9.06
C SER A 39 11.41 -17.32 -9.85
N GLU A 40 10.22 -16.88 -9.44
CA GLU A 40 8.95 -17.17 -10.13
C GLU A 40 8.84 -16.48 -11.48
N GLN A 41 9.29 -15.22 -11.58
CA GLN A 41 9.16 -14.43 -12.81
C GLN A 41 10.21 -14.75 -13.86
N TYR A 42 11.44 -15.06 -13.44
CA TYR A 42 12.59 -15.16 -14.33
C TYR A 42 13.38 -16.47 -14.21
N GLY A 43 13.05 -17.32 -13.23
CA GLY A 43 13.68 -18.61 -12.98
C GLY A 43 14.82 -18.56 -11.96
N GLY A 44 15.30 -19.74 -11.54
CA GLY A 44 16.25 -19.90 -10.43
C GLY A 44 17.66 -19.30 -10.61
N GLY A 45 17.94 -18.67 -11.76
CA GLY A 45 19.18 -17.92 -11.99
C GLY A 45 19.11 -16.44 -11.61
N TRP A 46 17.94 -15.98 -11.16
CA TRP A 46 17.66 -14.59 -10.80
C TRP A 46 17.47 -14.44 -9.29
N THR A 47 18.11 -13.43 -8.72
CA THR A 47 18.03 -13.09 -7.29
C THR A 47 17.59 -11.65 -7.11
N ALA A 48 16.93 -11.35 -6.01
CA ALA A 48 16.55 -9.98 -5.68
C ALA A 48 17.75 -9.17 -5.19
N LYS A 49 17.80 -7.91 -5.60
CA LYS A 49 18.79 -6.96 -5.15
C LYS A 49 18.15 -5.61 -4.94
N LEU A 50 18.39 -5.04 -3.77
CA LEU A 50 18.00 -3.69 -3.43
C LEU A 50 19.14 -2.73 -3.78
N SER A 51 18.87 -1.74 -4.64
CA SER A 51 19.86 -0.70 -5.00
C SER A 51 19.74 0.59 -4.20
N GLY A 52 18.73 0.71 -3.33
CA GLY A 52 18.41 1.93 -2.60
C GLY A 52 17.75 1.64 -1.26
N SER A 53 16.73 2.43 -0.91
CA SER A 53 16.03 2.34 0.39
C SER A 53 14.51 2.34 0.25
N SER A 54 13.99 2.52 -0.97
CA SER A 54 12.57 2.47 -1.25
C SER A 54 12.15 1.09 -1.74
N GLY A 55 10.87 0.77 -1.59
CA GLY A 55 10.27 -0.44 -2.15
C GLY A 55 10.45 -0.55 -3.67
N ASN A 56 10.59 0.57 -4.37
CA ASN A 56 10.77 0.60 -5.83
C ASN A 56 12.21 0.35 -6.27
N ASP A 57 13.17 0.30 -5.34
CA ASP A 57 14.59 0.09 -5.63
C ASP A 57 14.97 -1.40 -5.72
N TRP A 58 13.98 -2.30 -5.64
CA TRP A 58 14.17 -3.73 -5.83
C TRP A 58 14.24 -4.09 -7.32
N ALA A 59 15.23 -4.89 -7.68
CA ALA A 59 15.39 -5.47 -9.00
C ALA A 59 15.80 -6.93 -8.91
N CYS A 60 15.43 -7.71 -9.92
CA CYS A 60 15.99 -9.04 -10.14
C CYS A 60 17.29 -8.91 -10.92
N VAL A 61 18.34 -9.54 -10.43
CA VAL A 61 19.66 -9.58 -11.08
C VAL A 61 20.11 -11.01 -11.31
N ASP A 62 20.87 -11.26 -12.37
CA ASP A 62 21.47 -12.56 -12.66
C ASP A 62 23.00 -12.55 -12.52
N GLY A 63 23.62 -13.73 -12.58
CA GLY A 63 25.08 -13.89 -12.51
C GLY A 63 25.85 -13.31 -13.69
N SER A 64 25.17 -12.90 -14.76
CA SER A 64 25.76 -12.22 -15.93
C SER A 64 25.71 -10.70 -15.80
N GLY A 65 25.12 -10.18 -14.72
CA GLY A 65 25.00 -8.74 -14.47
C GLY A 65 23.79 -8.09 -15.15
N ASN A 66 22.84 -8.88 -15.68
CA ASN A 66 21.59 -8.33 -16.17
C ASN A 66 20.70 -7.91 -15.01
N SER A 67 19.83 -6.92 -15.24
CA SER A 67 18.86 -6.43 -14.26
C SER A 67 17.48 -6.30 -14.89
N LYS A 68 16.44 -6.66 -14.13
CA LYS A 68 15.02 -6.55 -14.49
C LYS A 68 14.22 -6.04 -13.29
N SER A 69 13.16 -5.27 -13.54
CA SER A 69 12.22 -4.83 -12.52
C SER A 69 11.45 -6.01 -11.91
N ILE A 70 11.13 -5.98 -10.61
CA ILE A 70 10.28 -7.00 -9.99
C ILE A 70 8.81 -6.63 -10.17
N ASN A 71 7.98 -7.51 -10.75
CA ASN A 71 6.54 -7.32 -10.75
C ASN A 71 5.93 -7.87 -9.45
N VAL A 72 5.85 -7.03 -8.43
CA VAL A 72 5.35 -7.43 -7.10
C VAL A 72 3.85 -7.75 -7.13
N ASP A 73 3.06 -7.09 -7.99
CA ASP A 73 1.64 -7.35 -8.14
C ASP A 73 1.35 -8.74 -8.75
N ALA A 74 2.14 -9.13 -9.75
CA ALA A 74 2.10 -10.48 -10.31
C ALA A 74 2.45 -11.53 -9.24
N TYR A 75 3.46 -11.28 -8.41
CA TYR A 75 3.79 -12.17 -7.29
C TYR A 75 2.61 -12.31 -6.30
N CYS A 76 1.99 -11.19 -5.90
CA CYS A 76 0.86 -11.23 -4.98
C CYS A 76 -0.34 -12.00 -5.56
N SER A 77 -0.70 -11.72 -6.81
CA SER A 77 -1.81 -12.41 -7.49
C SER A 77 -1.53 -13.91 -7.71
N GLN A 78 -0.27 -14.30 -7.96
CA GLN A 78 0.11 -15.69 -8.14
C GLN A 78 0.20 -16.46 -6.81
N THR A 79 0.77 -15.85 -5.77
CA THR A 79 1.02 -16.49 -4.47
C THR A 79 -0.25 -16.58 -3.62
N TYR A 80 -1.02 -15.50 -3.55
CA TYR A 80 -2.18 -15.41 -2.67
C TYR A 80 -3.50 -15.62 -3.43
N GLY A 81 -3.51 -15.41 -4.75
CA GLY A 81 -4.67 -15.63 -5.62
C GLY A 81 -5.07 -14.36 -6.39
N ASN A 82 -5.77 -14.52 -7.51
CA ASN A 82 -5.99 -13.47 -8.53
C ASN A 82 -6.60 -12.13 -8.05
N ALA A 83 -7.17 -12.06 -6.85
CA ALA A 83 -7.69 -10.82 -6.28
C ALA A 83 -6.71 -10.11 -5.32
N ALA A 84 -5.54 -10.70 -5.08
CA ALA A 84 -4.48 -10.08 -4.29
C ALA A 84 -3.64 -9.12 -5.14
N TYR A 85 -3.28 -7.98 -4.56
CA TYR A 85 -2.50 -6.92 -5.19
C TYR A 85 -1.38 -6.45 -4.26
N ALA A 86 -0.35 -5.81 -4.82
CA ALA A 86 0.80 -5.33 -4.07
C ALA A 86 0.65 -3.88 -3.60
N ASP A 87 1.13 -3.58 -2.39
CA ASP A 87 1.15 -2.23 -1.84
C ASP A 87 2.39 -2.00 -0.94
N PRO A 88 3.16 -0.90 -1.13
CA PRO A 88 4.39 -0.65 -0.41
C PRO A 88 4.23 -0.03 1.00
N GLN A 89 3.02 0.07 1.58
CA GLN A 89 2.67 0.42 3.00
C GLN A 89 3.37 1.61 3.71
N GLY A 90 4.19 2.40 3.02
CA GLY A 90 5.12 3.34 3.65
C GLY A 90 6.28 3.71 2.73
N GLY A 91 6.51 2.92 1.69
CA GLY A 91 7.45 3.19 0.62
C GLY A 91 8.87 2.71 0.90
N GLY A 92 9.16 2.20 2.09
CA GLY A 92 10.44 1.60 2.45
C GLY A 92 10.67 0.27 1.72
N ALA A 93 11.94 -0.11 1.62
CA ALA A 93 12.36 -1.32 0.90
C ALA A 93 11.63 -2.59 1.36
N SER A 94 11.35 -2.72 2.66
CA SER A 94 10.71 -3.90 3.24
C SER A 94 9.21 -3.72 3.52
N ASP A 95 8.62 -2.61 3.07
CA ASP A 95 7.24 -2.26 3.41
C ASP A 95 6.23 -2.89 2.44
N TRP A 96 6.68 -3.64 1.44
CA TRP A 96 5.81 -4.34 0.50
C TRP A 96 4.96 -5.41 1.19
N GLY A 97 3.66 -5.33 0.93
CA GLY A 97 2.68 -6.33 1.34
C GLY A 97 1.71 -6.69 0.22
N CYS A 98 1.16 -7.89 0.30
CA CYS A 98 0.05 -8.32 -0.51
C CYS A 98 -1.27 -8.13 0.23
N TYR A 99 -2.28 -7.63 -0.48
CA TYR A 99 -3.60 -7.31 0.06
C TYR A 99 -4.70 -7.81 -0.85
N TRP A 100 -5.83 -8.22 -0.28
CA TRP A 100 -7.04 -8.51 -1.04
C TRP A 100 -7.81 -7.23 -1.36
N ARG A 101 -8.37 -7.17 -2.57
CA ARG A 101 -9.31 -6.12 -2.98
C ARG A 101 -10.67 -6.23 -2.30
#